data_AF-A0A973NLW2-F1
#
_entry.id   AF-A0A973NLW2-F1
#
_cell.length_a   1.000
_cell.length_b   1.000
_cell.length_c   1.000
_cell.angle_alpha   90.00
_cell.angle_beta   90.00
_cell.angle_gamma   90.00
#
_symmetry.space_group_name_H-M   'P 1'
#
loop_
_entity.id
_entity.type
_entity.pdbx_description
1 polymer ?
#
loop_
_entity_poly.entity_id
_entity_poly.type
_entity_poly.pdbx_seq_one_letter_code
_entity_poly.pdbx_strand_id
1 'polypeptide(L)' 'MAILSDRWIREQAQTHGMIEPFVEAQRREGCISYGLSSYGYDARVADEFKIFTNVDSATVDPKDFASNSF' A
#
# COMPACT_ATOMS: atom_id res chain seq x y z
N MET A 1 -3.00 5.44 21.33
CA MET A 1 -2.74 6.30 20.15
C MET A 1 -4.07 6.66 19.53
N ALA A 2 -4.21 7.88 19.03
CA ALA A 2 -5.41 8.33 18.31
C ALA A 2 -5.19 8.22 16.79
N ILE A 3 -6.28 8.16 16.01
CA ILE A 3 -6.21 8.29 14.56
C ILE A 3 -5.92 9.76 14.23
N LEU A 4 -4.99 9.97 13.29
CA LEU A 4 -4.49 11.29 12.91
C LEU A 4 -5.22 11.81 11.69
N SER A 5 -5.45 13.13 11.63
CA SER A 5 -6.20 13.77 10.55
C SER A 5 -5.36 13.98 9.29
N ASP A 6 -6.04 14.27 8.19
CA ASP A 6 -5.48 14.67 6.91
C ASP A 6 -4.40 15.75 7.03
N ARG A 7 -4.60 16.76 7.90
CA ARG A 7 -3.64 17.85 8.15
C ARG A 7 -2.30 17.33 8.64
N TRP A 8 -2.34 16.43 9.62
CA TRP A 8 -1.13 15.82 10.17
C TRP A 8 -0.44 14.95 9.12
N ILE A 9 -1.21 14.11 8.41
CA ILE A 9 -0.68 13.22 7.37
C ILE A 9 0.01 14.04 6.25
N ARG A 10 -0.61 15.15 5.82
CA ARG A 10 -0.05 16.08 4.81
C ARG A 10 1.30 16.65 5.27
N GLU A 11 1.37 17.16 6.49
CA GLU A 11 2.60 17.74 7.05
C GLU A 11 3.72 16.70 7.14
N GLN A 12 3.42 15.49 7.58
CA GLN A 12 4.42 14.43 7.67
C GLN A 12 4.90 13.96 6.30
N ALA A 13 4.01 13.83 5.33
CA ALA A 13 4.39 13.47 3.97
C ALA A 13 5.28 14.53 3.31
N GLN A 14 4.93 15.82 3.43
CA GLN A 14 5.66 16.91 2.77
C GLN A 14 6.97 17.29 3.46
N THR A 15 7.00 17.32 4.80
CA THR A 15 8.17 17.80 5.56
C THR A 15 9.14 16.67 5.90
N HIS A 16 8.64 15.45 6.11
CA HIS A 16 9.44 14.32 6.60
C HIS A 16 9.54 13.14 5.62
N GLY A 17 8.92 13.23 4.43
CA GLY A 17 8.97 12.16 3.44
C GLY A 17 8.27 10.87 3.88
N MET A 18 7.27 10.97 4.77
CA MET A 18 6.56 9.80 5.30
C MET A 18 5.89 8.95 4.20
N ILE A 19 5.43 9.57 3.11
CA ILE A 19 4.79 8.91 1.97
C ILE A 19 5.38 9.49 0.69
N GLU A 20 5.93 8.64 -0.18
CA GLU A 20 6.49 9.05 -1.47
C GLU A 20 6.19 8.01 -2.56
N PRO A 21 5.60 8.40 -3.71
CA PRO A 21 5.05 9.72 -4.03
C PRO A 21 3.74 10.04 -3.30
N PHE A 22 3.56 11.30 -2.87
CA PHE A 22 2.38 11.78 -2.13
C PHE A 22 1.34 12.50 -3.03
N VAL A 23 0.06 12.28 -2.74
CA VAL A 23 -1.08 12.88 -3.45
C VAL A 23 -2.00 13.55 -2.43
N GLU A 24 -2.01 14.89 -2.45
CA GLU A 24 -2.63 15.73 -1.40
C GLU A 24 -4.17 15.70 -1.35
N ALA A 25 -4.82 15.21 -2.40
CA ALA A 25 -6.27 15.14 -2.47
C ALA A 25 -6.71 13.80 -3.05
N GLN A 26 -7.93 13.39 -2.74
CA GLN A 26 -8.53 12.22 -3.33
C GLN A 26 -8.62 12.39 -4.86
N ARG A 27 -7.92 11.52 -5.60
CA ARG A 27 -7.96 11.43 -7.06
C ARG A 27 -8.74 10.18 -7.46
N ARG A 28 -9.45 10.25 -8.59
CA ARG A 28 -10.26 9.14 -9.10
C ARG A 28 -10.25 9.15 -10.61
N GLU A 29 -9.74 8.08 -11.21
CA GLU A 29 -9.81 7.80 -12.64
C GLU A 29 -10.62 6.52 -12.84
N GLY A 30 -11.96 6.65 -12.84
CA GLY A 30 -12.87 5.51 -12.89
C GLY A 30 -13.42 5.14 -11.52
N CYS A 31 -13.44 3.85 -11.16
CA CYS A 31 -14.17 3.41 -9.96
C CYS A 31 -13.39 3.56 -8.65
N ILE A 32 -12.06 3.37 -8.67
CA ILE A 32 -11.22 3.30 -7.47
C ILE A 32 -10.46 4.63 -7.30
N SER A 33 -10.56 5.23 -6.11
CA SER A 33 -9.82 6.45 -5.77
C SER A 33 -8.57 6.17 -4.94
N TYR A 34 -7.67 7.15 -4.88
CA TYR A 34 -6.45 7.12 -4.07
C TYR A 34 -6.07 8.52 -3.57
N GLY A 35 -5.14 8.60 -2.62
CA GLY A 35 -4.62 9.84 -2.05
C GLY A 35 -5.14 10.15 -0.65
N LEU A 36 -4.93 11.38 -0.21
CA LEU A 36 -5.27 11.82 1.15
C LEU A 36 -6.79 11.86 1.38
N SER A 37 -7.22 11.28 2.51
CA SER A 37 -8.59 11.29 3.03
C SER A 37 -8.60 11.91 4.45
N SER A 38 -9.78 12.20 4.99
CA SER A 38 -9.96 12.97 6.24
C SER A 38 -9.17 12.45 7.44
N TYR A 39 -8.98 11.13 7.53
CA TYR A 39 -8.28 10.45 8.64
C TYR A 39 -7.45 9.26 8.15
N GLY A 40 -6.93 9.34 6.91
CA GLY A 40 -6.20 8.24 6.30
C GLY A 40 -5.63 8.60 4.94
N TYR A 41 -4.95 7.63 4.32
CA TYR A 41 -4.37 7.77 3.01
C TYR A 41 -4.61 6.50 2.20
N ASP A 42 -5.26 6.64 1.06
CA ASP A 42 -5.55 5.53 0.15
C ASP A 42 -4.33 5.30 -0.76
N ALA A 43 -3.58 4.22 -0.48
CA ALA A 43 -2.42 3.82 -1.27
C ALA A 43 -2.82 3.14 -2.60
N ARG A 44 -1.87 3.10 -3.54
CA ARG A 44 -2.02 2.41 -4.83
C ARG A 44 -1.24 1.10 -4.82
N VAL A 45 -1.74 0.11 -5.55
CA VAL A 45 -1.03 -1.15 -5.81
C VAL A 45 -0.16 -0.98 -7.05
N ALA A 46 1.07 -1.50 -7.01
CA ALA A 46 1.97 -1.52 -8.16
C ALA A 46 1.52 -2.57 -9.20
N ASP A 47 2.18 -2.59 -10.35
CA ASP A 47 1.91 -3.53 -11.45
C ASP A 47 2.65 -4.87 -11.32
N GLU A 48 3.49 -5.03 -10.30
CA GLU A 48 4.19 -6.28 -10.00
C GLU A 48 3.42 -7.13 -8.97
N PHE A 49 3.09 -8.36 -9.38
CA PHE A 49 2.33 -9.30 -8.55
C PHE A 49 3.07 -10.63 -8.44
N LYS A 50 2.97 -11.28 -7.28
CA LYS A 50 3.36 -12.67 -7.08
C LYS A 50 2.12 -13.51 -6.87
N ILE A 51 1.88 -14.48 -7.77
CA ILE A 51 0.66 -15.29 -7.78
C ILE A 51 1.03 -16.69 -7.32
N PHE A 52 0.56 -17.09 -6.14
CA PHE A 52 0.89 -18.42 -5.61
C PHE A 52 0.39 -19.54 -6.52
N THR A 53 1.24 -20.53 -6.73
CA THR A 53 0.94 -21.74 -7.50
C THR A 53 1.24 -22.99 -6.68
N ASN A 54 0.36 -23.98 -6.76
CA ASN A 54 0.51 -25.26 -6.06
C ASN A 54 1.10 -26.37 -6.95
N VAL A 55 1.60 -26.02 -8.14
CA VAL A 55 2.14 -26.98 -9.13
C VAL A 55 3.22 -27.87 -8.51
N ASP A 56 4.11 -27.31 -7.68
CA ASP A 56 5.19 -28.05 -7.04
C ASP A 56 4.78 -28.72 -5.72
N SER A 57 3.52 -28.59 -5.28
CA SER A 57 3.02 -29.10 -3.99
C SER A 57 3.90 -28.76 -2.78
N ALA A 58 4.60 -27.61 -2.83
CA ALA A 58 5.49 -27.18 -1.77
C ALA A 58 4.69 -26.85 -0.49
N THR A 59 5.22 -27.25 0.67
CA THR A 59 4.68 -26.84 1.97
C THR A 59 4.95 -25.36 2.18
N VAL A 60 3.90 -24.58 2.47
CA VAL A 60 4.03 -23.16 2.77
C VAL A 60 4.56 -22.99 4.19
N ASP A 61 5.85 -22.66 4.33
CA ASP A 61 6.48 -22.30 5.60
C ASP A 61 6.69 -20.78 5.69
N PRO A 62 6.01 -20.05 6.60
CA PRO A 62 6.23 -18.62 6.78
C PRO A 62 7.65 -18.25 7.25
N LYS A 63 8.41 -19.21 7.78
CA LYS A 63 9.81 -19.02 8.20
C LYS A 63 10.82 -19.32 7.09
N ASP A 64 10.42 -20.08 6.08
CA ASP A 64 11.27 -20.48 4.96
C ASP A 64 10.52 -20.29 3.63
N PHE A 65 10.59 -19.06 3.11
CA PHE A 65 9.81 -18.66 1.95
C PHE A 65 10.45 -19.19 0.65
N ALA A 66 9.87 -20.24 0.09
CA ALA A 66 10.39 -20.87 -1.12
C ALA A 66 10.08 -20.04 -2.38
N SER A 67 11.10 -19.70 -3.15
CA SER A 67 10.99 -18.84 -4.35
C SER A 67 10.22 -19.49 -5.51
N ASN A 68 10.08 -20.82 -5.52
CA ASN A 68 9.30 -21.58 -6.51
C ASN A 68 7.80 -21.64 -6.20
N SER A 69 7.34 -21.02 -5.10
CA SER A 69 5.93 -21.06 -4.69
C SER A 69 5.05 -19.99 -5.37
N PHE A 70 5.61 -19.23 -6.32
CA PHE A 70 5.00 -18.07 -6.98
C PHE A 70 5.12 -18.14 -8.51
#